data_AF-A0A4R7BS86-F1
#
_entry.id   AF-A0A4R7BS86-F1
#
_cell.length_a   1.000
_cell.length_b   1.000
_cell.length_c   1.000
_cell.angle_alpha   90.00
_cell.angle_beta   90.00
_cell.angle_gamma   90.00
#
_symmetry.space_group_name_H-M   'P 1'
#
loop_
_entity.id
_entity.type
_entity.pdbx_description
1 polymer ?
#
loop_
_entity_poly.entity_id
_entity_poly.type
_entity_poly.pdbx_seq_one_letter_code
_entity_poly.pdbx_strand_id
1 'polypeptide(L)'
;MNLRARPRHYTVMRIRLYPLVALVALAGPAVAQTQAQSPSPAPAEAPQPGVIARGSSSVTVDGLPAARSGDATSNGGAGAVEGSPNVFINGKPAVRVGDRTRCGVVVQGSSTVFVNGRPLARAGDGVSDC
;
A
#
# COMPACT_ATOMS: atom_id res chain seq x y z
N MET A 1 11.70 -88.00 27.38
CA MET A 1 12.57 -87.22 26.49
C MET A 1 11.77 -86.08 25.87
N ASN A 2 12.29 -84.85 25.85
CA ASN A 2 12.04 -83.76 24.86
C ASN A 2 10.57 -83.34 24.57
N LEU A 3 10.25 -82.13 24.09
CA LEU A 3 11.04 -81.03 23.52
C LEU A 3 10.75 -79.68 24.22
N ARG A 4 11.71 -78.75 24.14
CA ARG A 4 11.53 -77.33 24.43
C ARG A 4 10.84 -76.63 23.25
N ALA A 5 9.92 -75.70 23.53
CA ALA A 5 9.44 -74.73 22.54
C ALA A 5 9.18 -73.35 23.19
N ARG A 6 10.21 -72.49 23.21
CA ARG A 6 10.06 -71.03 23.10
C ARG A 6 10.02 -70.75 21.58
N PRO A 7 9.16 -69.90 21.00
CA PRO A 7 9.31 -68.44 21.05
C PRO A 7 7.91 -67.75 21.18
N ARG A 8 7.57 -66.51 20.81
CA ARG A 8 8.20 -65.36 20.11
C ARG A 8 7.91 -64.05 20.86
N HIS A 9 8.61 -62.98 20.50
CA HIS A 9 8.28 -61.61 20.91
C HIS A 9 7.04 -61.08 20.17
N TYR A 10 6.23 -60.27 20.86
CA TYR A 10 5.40 -59.23 20.24
C TYR A 10 5.45 -57.96 21.08
N THR A 11 5.90 -56.87 20.48
CA THR A 11 5.95 -55.54 21.10
C THR A 11 4.55 -54.97 21.18
N VAL A 12 3.95 -54.96 22.37
CA VAL A 12 2.61 -54.39 22.58
C VAL A 12 2.70 -52.86 22.57
N MET A 13 2.44 -52.28 21.39
CA MET A 13 2.33 -50.85 21.16
C MET A 13 1.19 -50.26 22.03
N ARG A 14 1.54 -49.65 23.16
CA ARG A 14 0.55 -49.10 24.11
C ARG A 14 -0.06 -47.81 23.57
N ILE A 15 -1.33 -47.93 23.21
CA ILE A 15 -2.24 -46.92 22.68
C ILE A 15 -2.27 -45.66 23.57
N ARG A 16 -2.24 -44.47 22.95
CA ARG A 16 -2.38 -43.18 23.66
C ARG A 16 -3.81 -43.03 24.18
N LEU A 17 -3.96 -42.88 25.49
CA LEU A 17 -5.22 -42.53 26.14
C LEU A 17 -5.12 -41.07 26.65
N TYR A 18 -5.84 -40.15 26.03
CA TYR A 18 -5.95 -38.76 26.49
C TYR A 18 -7.20 -38.61 27.38
N PRO A 19 -7.09 -38.21 28.66
CA PRO A 19 -8.25 -37.86 29.46
C PRO A 19 -8.80 -36.49 29.06
N LEU A 20 -10.10 -36.45 28.73
CA LEU A 20 -10.90 -35.24 28.54
C LEU A 20 -10.86 -34.35 29.79
N VAL A 21 -10.38 -33.10 29.67
CA VAL A 21 -10.56 -32.08 30.70
C VAL A 21 -11.00 -30.74 30.09
N ALA A 22 -12.26 -30.42 30.36
CA ALA A 22 -12.87 -29.08 30.49
C ALA A 22 -12.56 -27.99 29.43
N LEU A 23 -13.56 -27.76 28.59
CA LEU A 23 -13.77 -26.53 27.83
C LEU A 23 -13.96 -25.33 28.79
N VAL A 24 -13.03 -24.37 28.81
CA VAL A 24 -13.16 -23.10 29.55
C VAL A 24 -13.24 -21.95 28.54
N ALA A 25 -14.47 -21.60 28.16
CA ALA A 25 -14.74 -20.45 27.29
C ALA A 25 -14.87 -19.16 28.13
N LEU A 26 -13.76 -18.45 28.33
CA LEU A 26 -13.78 -17.10 28.87
C LEU A 26 -13.80 -16.09 27.73
N ALA A 27 -14.94 -15.44 27.53
CA ALA A 27 -15.08 -14.31 26.62
C ALA A 27 -14.36 -13.08 27.19
N GLY A 28 -13.12 -12.84 26.74
CA GLY A 28 -12.40 -11.58 26.96
C GLY A 28 -12.72 -10.56 25.86
N PRO A 29 -12.62 -9.24 26.13
CA PRO A 29 -12.91 -8.22 25.14
C PRO A 29 -11.93 -8.28 23.96
N ALA A 30 -12.43 -8.03 22.75
CA ALA A 30 -11.62 -7.97 21.55
C ALA A 30 -10.64 -6.79 21.64
N VAL A 31 -9.41 -7.06 22.08
CA VAL A 31 -8.29 -6.14 21.90
C VAL A 31 -8.02 -6.05 20.40
N ALA A 32 -8.34 -4.89 19.82
CA ALA A 32 -8.01 -4.62 18.43
C ALA A 32 -6.51 -4.86 18.24
N GLN A 33 -6.16 -5.80 17.37
CA GLN A 33 -4.77 -6.04 17.04
C GLN A 33 -4.25 -4.80 16.32
N THR A 34 -3.59 -3.92 17.07
CA THR A 34 -2.70 -2.94 16.48
C THR A 34 -1.67 -3.73 15.70
N GLN A 35 -1.82 -3.76 14.38
CA GLN A 35 -0.80 -4.29 13.50
C GLN A 35 0.34 -3.29 13.58
N ALA A 36 1.22 -3.51 14.56
CA ALA A 36 2.60 -3.10 14.47
C ALA A 36 3.14 -3.76 13.20
N GLN A 37 3.02 -3.05 12.07
CA GLN A 37 3.75 -3.35 10.87
C GLN A 37 5.22 -3.17 11.22
N SER A 38 5.84 -4.26 11.67
CA SER A 38 7.29 -4.39 11.69
C SER A 38 7.81 -3.85 10.36
N PRO A 39 8.82 -2.99 10.34
CA PRO A 39 9.36 -2.45 9.10
C PRO A 39 9.98 -3.61 8.32
N SER A 40 9.17 -4.23 7.46
CA SER A 40 9.64 -5.14 6.44
C SER A 40 10.67 -4.35 5.63
N PRO A 41 11.89 -4.87 5.41
CA PRO A 41 12.85 -4.17 4.58
C PRO A 41 12.25 -4.08 3.18
N ALA A 42 11.75 -2.89 2.83
CA ALA A 42 11.16 -2.65 1.53
C ALA A 42 12.20 -3.08 0.49
N PRO A 43 11.85 -3.97 -0.46
CA PRO A 43 12.78 -4.31 -1.52
C PRO A 43 13.17 -2.99 -2.19
N ALA A 44 14.47 -2.72 -2.30
CA ALA A 44 14.97 -1.44 -2.77
C ALA A 44 14.28 -1.08 -4.08
N GLU A 45 13.36 -0.12 -4.00
CA GLU A 45 12.45 0.15 -5.09
C GLU A 45 13.28 0.63 -6.27
N ALA A 46 13.15 -0.05 -7.42
CA ALA A 46 13.81 0.36 -8.64
C ALA A 46 13.50 1.85 -8.90
N PRO A 47 14.36 2.60 -9.60
CA PRO A 47 14.03 3.97 -10.01
C PRO A 47 12.80 3.92 -10.94
N GLN A 48 11.62 4.01 -10.35
CA GLN A 48 10.35 4.01 -11.05
C GLN A 48 10.05 5.43 -11.51
N PRO A 49 9.62 5.63 -12.76
CA PRO A 49 9.17 6.93 -13.24
C PRO A 49 8.15 7.51 -12.26
N GLY A 50 8.52 8.59 -11.57
CA GLY A 50 7.80 9.01 -10.41
C GLY A 50 6.41 9.48 -10.78
N VAL A 51 5.41 9.08 -10.00
CA VAL A 51 4.01 9.45 -10.24
C VAL A 51 3.54 10.41 -9.15
N ILE A 52 2.50 11.18 -9.45
CA ILE A 52 1.78 11.92 -8.42
C ILE A 52 1.06 10.90 -7.52
N ALA A 53 1.51 10.73 -6.27
CA ALA A 53 1.02 9.67 -5.40
C ALA A 53 -0.33 9.97 -4.74
N ARG A 54 -0.70 11.26 -4.63
CA ARG A 54 -1.94 11.72 -3.99
C ARG A 54 -2.50 12.96 -4.69
N GLY A 55 -3.78 13.24 -4.46
CA GLY A 55 -4.45 14.45 -4.94
C GLY A 55 -5.47 14.97 -3.93
N SER A 56 -6.44 15.74 -4.41
CA SER A 56 -7.60 16.18 -3.64
C SER A 56 -8.42 15.00 -3.08
N SER A 57 -8.86 15.12 -1.83
CA SER A 57 -9.79 14.18 -1.19
C SER A 57 -11.26 14.37 -1.60
N SER A 58 -11.57 15.38 -2.43
CA SER A 58 -12.96 15.79 -2.76
C SER A 58 -13.19 16.13 -4.22
N VAL A 59 -12.14 16.43 -4.98
CA VAL A 59 -12.21 16.75 -6.41
C VAL A 59 -11.54 15.64 -7.20
N THR A 60 -12.31 14.94 -8.03
CA THR A 60 -11.84 13.90 -8.95
C THR A 60 -12.01 14.35 -10.40
N VAL A 61 -11.14 13.84 -11.26
CA VAL A 61 -11.05 14.12 -12.70
C VAL A 61 -10.77 12.79 -13.38
N ASP A 62 -11.61 12.40 -14.34
CA ASP A 62 -11.61 11.05 -14.94
C ASP A 62 -11.63 9.90 -13.90
N GLY A 63 -12.26 10.14 -12.74
CA GLY A 63 -12.31 9.19 -11.62
C GLY A 63 -11.09 9.19 -10.69
N LEU A 64 -10.02 9.92 -11.03
CA LEU A 64 -8.79 10.02 -10.23
C LEU A 64 -8.73 11.31 -9.40
N PRO A 65 -8.17 11.32 -8.18
CA PRO A 65 -7.94 12.54 -7.39
C PRO A 65 -7.18 13.62 -8.17
N ALA A 66 -7.71 14.84 -8.24
CA ALA A 66 -7.05 15.94 -8.96
C ALA A 66 -5.81 16.44 -8.20
N ALA A 67 -4.69 16.64 -8.89
CA ALA A 67 -3.40 16.99 -8.28
C ALA A 67 -3.28 18.50 -8.00
N ARG A 68 -2.62 18.84 -6.88
CA ARG A 68 -2.51 20.20 -6.37
C ARG A 68 -1.11 20.48 -5.85
N SER A 69 -0.74 21.76 -5.78
CA SER A 69 0.57 22.16 -5.26
C SER A 69 0.77 21.67 -3.81
N GLY A 70 1.89 20.97 -3.61
CA GLY A 70 2.26 20.26 -2.39
C GLY A 70 1.75 18.82 -2.25
N ASP A 71 0.95 18.29 -3.19
CA ASP A 71 0.58 16.86 -3.16
C ASP A 71 1.79 16.00 -3.57
N ALA A 72 2.12 14.99 -2.75
CA ALA A 72 3.37 14.22 -2.82
C ALA A 72 3.49 13.34 -4.08
N THR A 73 4.73 13.10 -4.52
CA THR A 73 5.06 12.10 -5.55
C THR A 73 5.44 10.75 -4.91
N SER A 74 5.52 9.68 -5.72
CA SER A 74 5.82 8.31 -5.28
C SER A 74 7.11 8.20 -4.47
N ASN A 75 8.13 8.96 -4.84
CA ASN A 75 9.50 8.78 -4.31
C ASN A 75 9.72 9.43 -2.93
N GLY A 76 8.65 9.64 -2.16
CA GLY A 76 8.67 10.33 -0.87
C GLY A 76 9.05 11.83 -0.93
N GLY A 77 9.34 12.32 -2.14
CA GLY A 77 9.75 13.69 -2.42
C GLY A 77 8.60 14.68 -2.31
N ALA A 78 8.90 15.88 -1.83
CA ALA A 78 7.89 16.91 -1.65
C ALA A 78 7.21 17.28 -2.99
N GLY A 79 5.90 17.55 -2.88
CA GLY A 79 4.99 17.62 -4.01
C GLY A 79 5.22 18.74 -5.03
N ALA A 80 4.29 18.83 -5.98
CA ALA A 80 4.29 19.85 -7.03
C ALA A 80 4.53 21.26 -6.47
N VAL A 81 5.59 21.92 -6.95
CA VAL A 81 6.05 23.23 -6.47
C VAL A 81 5.29 24.33 -7.18
N GLU A 82 4.97 24.12 -8.45
CA GLU A 82 4.21 25.03 -9.29
C GLU A 82 2.77 24.54 -9.51
N GLY A 83 1.94 25.41 -10.09
CA GLY A 83 0.55 25.13 -10.41
C GLY A 83 -0.09 26.30 -11.16
N SER A 84 -1.39 26.24 -11.38
CA SER A 84 -2.17 27.33 -11.97
C SER A 84 -2.18 28.58 -11.07
N PRO A 85 -1.95 29.79 -11.62
CA PRO A 85 -1.97 31.03 -10.83
C PRO A 85 -3.38 31.49 -10.46
N ASN A 86 -4.43 30.92 -11.08
CA ASN A 86 -5.81 31.38 -10.94
C ASN A 86 -6.86 30.27 -10.76
N VAL A 87 -6.47 28.99 -10.89
CA VAL A 87 -7.37 27.85 -10.62
C VAL A 87 -6.87 27.08 -9.40
N PHE A 88 -7.73 27.01 -8.39
CA PHE A 88 -7.43 26.44 -7.08
C PHE A 88 -8.37 25.28 -6.77
N ILE A 89 -7.82 24.17 -6.30
CA ILE A 89 -8.55 22.99 -5.86
C ILE A 89 -8.32 22.87 -4.34
N ASN A 90 -9.41 22.98 -3.57
CA ASN A 90 -9.36 23.13 -2.10
C ASN A 90 -8.37 24.24 -1.63
N GLY A 91 -8.33 25.38 -2.31
CA GLY A 91 -7.45 26.50 -1.96
C GLY A 91 -5.96 26.31 -2.32
N LYS A 92 -5.59 25.22 -2.98
CA LYS A 92 -4.22 24.98 -3.50
C LYS A 92 -4.19 25.12 -5.02
N PRO A 93 -3.15 25.71 -5.63
CA PRO A 93 -2.97 25.76 -7.08
C PRO A 93 -3.14 24.38 -7.74
N ALA A 94 -3.93 24.31 -8.82
CA ALA A 94 -4.12 23.09 -9.60
C ALA A 94 -2.87 22.76 -10.44
N VAL A 95 -2.39 21.52 -10.41
CA VAL A 95 -1.14 21.10 -11.08
C VAL A 95 -1.44 20.60 -12.48
N ARG A 96 -0.62 20.96 -13.48
CA ARG A 96 -0.85 20.64 -14.90
C ARG A 96 0.38 20.02 -15.54
N VAL A 97 0.19 19.34 -16.67
CA VAL A 97 1.30 18.88 -17.54
C VAL A 97 2.22 20.05 -17.88
N GLY A 98 3.48 19.94 -17.50
CA GLY A 98 4.53 20.97 -17.61
C GLY A 98 4.83 21.77 -16.33
N ASP A 99 4.08 21.60 -15.23
CA ASP A 99 4.37 22.29 -13.97
C ASP A 99 5.48 21.55 -13.22
N ARG A 100 6.39 22.29 -12.57
CA ARG A 100 7.52 21.68 -11.85
C ARG A 100 7.11 21.05 -10.53
N THR A 101 7.65 19.86 -10.28
CA THR A 101 7.74 19.20 -8.97
C THR A 101 9.13 19.44 -8.37
N ARG A 102 9.45 18.82 -7.22
CA ARG A 102 10.81 18.93 -6.65
C ARG A 102 11.85 18.06 -7.34
N CYS A 103 11.47 16.95 -7.97
CA CYS A 103 12.41 16.06 -8.67
C CYS A 103 12.38 16.29 -10.18
N GLY A 104 11.19 16.36 -10.81
CA GLY A 104 11.06 16.62 -12.25
C GLY A 104 9.83 17.42 -12.66
N VAL A 105 9.39 17.27 -13.91
CA VAL A 105 8.24 17.96 -14.50
C VAL A 105 7.07 16.99 -14.72
N VAL A 106 5.84 17.43 -14.46
CA VAL A 106 4.66 16.58 -14.74
C VAL A 106 4.50 16.39 -16.25
N VAL A 107 4.50 15.14 -16.74
CA VAL A 107 4.44 14.80 -18.17
C VAL A 107 3.11 14.21 -18.62
N GLN A 108 2.24 13.79 -17.69
CA GLN A 108 0.91 13.23 -18.00
C GLN A 108 -0.22 13.97 -17.26
N GLY A 109 -1.43 13.86 -17.77
CA GLY A 109 -2.61 14.57 -17.29
C GLY A 109 -3.90 14.06 -17.92
N SER A 110 -5.02 14.65 -17.50
CA SER A 110 -6.35 14.41 -18.05
C SER A 110 -6.44 14.71 -19.54
N SER A 111 -7.11 13.84 -20.30
CA SER A 111 -7.47 14.07 -21.70
C SER A 111 -8.76 14.89 -21.87
N THR A 112 -9.50 15.15 -20.79
CA THR A 112 -10.83 15.79 -20.81
C THR A 112 -10.84 17.15 -20.12
N VAL A 113 -10.07 17.33 -19.04
CA VAL A 113 -10.03 18.55 -18.23
C VAL A 113 -8.71 19.30 -18.42
N PHE A 114 -8.82 20.54 -18.88
CA PHE A 114 -7.70 21.42 -19.15
C PHE A 114 -7.79 22.67 -18.28
N VAL A 115 -6.70 23.01 -17.58
CA VAL A 115 -6.58 24.22 -16.76
C VAL A 115 -5.59 25.18 -17.43
N ASN A 116 -6.06 26.37 -17.78
CA ASN A 116 -5.34 27.34 -18.62
C ASN A 116 -4.81 26.73 -19.94
N GLY A 117 -5.59 25.87 -20.59
CA GLY A 117 -5.21 25.22 -21.85
C GLY A 117 -4.19 24.08 -21.72
N ARG A 118 -3.78 23.69 -20.51
CA ARG A 118 -2.87 22.56 -20.25
C ARG A 118 -3.62 21.43 -19.53
N PRO A 119 -3.37 20.16 -19.86
CA PRO A 119 -3.98 19.01 -19.17
C PRO A 119 -3.83 19.11 -17.64
N LEU A 120 -4.94 18.92 -16.92
CA LEU A 120 -4.95 18.88 -15.46
C LEU A 120 -4.35 17.55 -14.98
N ALA A 121 -3.36 17.61 -14.09
CA ALA A 121 -2.72 16.43 -13.53
C ALA A 121 -3.56 15.82 -12.40
N ARG A 122 -3.39 14.51 -12.20
CA ARG A 122 -4.17 13.66 -11.28
C ARG A 122 -3.23 12.70 -10.56
N ALA A 123 -3.69 12.10 -9.47
CA ALA A 123 -2.97 11.00 -8.85
C ALA A 123 -2.81 9.83 -9.83
N GLY A 124 -1.60 9.30 -9.95
CA GLY A 124 -1.19 8.30 -10.94
C GLY A 124 -0.56 8.87 -12.21
N ASP A 125 -0.69 10.17 -12.50
CA ASP A 125 -0.03 10.77 -13.67
C ASP A 125 1.50 10.88 -13.46
N GLY A 126 2.26 10.55 -14.51
CA GLY A 126 3.72 10.50 -14.48
C GLY A 126 4.44 11.87 -14.46
N VAL A 127 5.64 11.85 -13.89
CA VAL A 127 6.62 12.94 -13.73
C VAL A 127 7.95 12.48 -14.33
N SER A 128 8.69 13.36 -15.02
CA SER A 128 9.82 12.98 -15.88
C SER A 128 11.12 12.60 -15.14
N ASP A 129 11.48 13.34 -14.09
CA ASP A 129 12.81 13.30 -13.47
C ASP A 129 12.73 12.87 -11.99
N CYS A 130 11.82 11.95 -11.74
CA CYS A 130 11.62 11.22 -10.50
C CYS A 130 11.71 9.73 -10.87
#